data_AF-A0A8J7BBL4-F1
#
_entry.id   AF-A0A8J7BBL4-F1
#
_cell.length_a   1.000
_cell.length_b   1.000
_cell.length_c   1.000
_cell.angle_alpha   90.00
_cell.angle_beta   90.00
_cell.angle_gamma   90.00
#
_symmetry.space_group_name_H-M   'P 1'
#
loop_
_entity.id
_entity.type
_entity.pdbx_description
1 polymer ?
#
loop_
_entity_poly.entity_id
_entity_poly.type
_entity_poly.pdbx_seq_one_letter_code
_entity_poly.pdbx_strand_id
1 'polypeptide(L)' 'MFSTLFQLALVALVGLSFVMVVGVPVAYASPQNWEQSKRLILLGSGLWFALVLLVGLLNYLVV' A
#
# COMPACT_ATOMS: atom_id res chain seq x y z
N MET A 1 23.10 4.14 -1.42
CA MET A 1 22.32 3.63 -0.27
C MET A 1 20.85 4.05 -0.33
N PHE A 2 20.54 5.36 -0.37
CA PHE A 2 19.15 5.85 -0.45
C PHE A 2 18.37 5.39 -1.71
N SER A 3 19.05 5.22 -2.84
CA SER A 3 18.43 4.70 -4.08
C SER A 3 17.83 3.29 -3.91
N THR A 4 18.53 2.38 -3.23
CA THR A 4 18.01 1.02 -2.98
C THR A 4 16.79 1.05 -2.08
N LEU A 5 16.79 1.91 -1.04
CA LEU A 5 15.64 2.07 -0.16
C LEU A 5 14.43 2.67 -0.90
N PHE A 6 14.67 3.67 -1.76
CA PHE A 6 13.64 4.26 -2.61
C PHE A 6 13.01 3.23 -3.55
N GLN A 7 13.84 2.43 -4.24
CA GLN A 7 13.36 1.39 -5.16
C GLN A 7 12.55 0.31 -4.44
N LEU A 8 13.00 -0.14 -3.26
CA LEU A 8 12.25 -1.11 -2.46
C LEU A 8 10.91 -0.54 -1.96
N ALA A 9 10.89 0.70 -1.47
CA ALA A 9 9.67 1.37 -1.05
C ALA A 9 8.68 1.55 -2.21
N LEU A 10 9.18 1.90 -3.41
CA LEU A 10 8.37 2.06 -4.60
C LEU A 10 7.79 0.72 -5.08
N VAL A 11 8.59 -0.35 -5.11
CA VAL A 11 8.10 -1.70 -5.46
C VAL A 11 7.07 -2.19 -4.45
N ALA A 12 7.28 -1.95 -3.15
CA ALA A 12 6.32 -2.27 -2.11
C ALA A 12 5.00 -1.49 -2.30
N LEU A 13 5.07 -0.20 -2.61
CA LEU A 13 3.90 0.64 -2.90
C LEU A 13 3.11 0.10 -4.11
N VAL A 14 3.80 -0.25 -5.20
CA VAL A 14 3.16 -0.82 -6.39
C VAL A 14 2.51 -2.17 -6.08
N GLY A 15 3.24 -3.07 -5.40
CA GLY A 15 2.73 -4.38 -5.02
C GLY A 15 1.49 -4.29 -4.11
N LEU A 16 1.56 -3.46 -3.07
CA LEU A 16 0.42 -3.21 -2.19
C LEU A 16 -0.76 -2.60 -2.94
N SER A 17 -0.51 -1.65 -3.85
CA SER A 17 -1.57 -1.05 -4.68
C SER A 17 -2.27 -2.11 -5.52
N PHE A 18 -1.51 -3.01 -6.17
CA PHE A 18 -2.09 -4.09 -6.97
C PHE A 18 -2.97 -5.02 -6.12
N VAL A 19 -2.50 -5.39 -4.92
CA VAL A 19 -3.29 -6.19 -3.97
C VAL A 19 -4.57 -5.46 -3.57
N MET A 20 -4.51 -4.16 -3.25
CA MET A 20 -5.70 -3.40 -2.83
C MET A 20 -6.68 -3.15 -3.98
N VAL A 21 -6.20 -2.93 -5.21
CA VAL A 21 -7.06 -2.76 -6.40
C VAL A 21 -7.97 -3.97 -6.61
N VAL A 22 -7.48 -5.18 -6.35
CA VAL A 22 -8.28 -6.40 -6.44
C VAL A 22 -9.01 -6.70 -5.12
N GLY A 23 -8.31 -6.62 -3.99
CA GLY A 23 -8.80 -7.05 -2.69
C GLY A 23 -9.94 -6.19 -2.14
N VAL A 24 -9.89 -4.87 -2.34
CA VAL A 24 -10.93 -3.94 -1.86
C VAL A 24 -12.30 -4.20 -2.49
N PRO A 25 -12.46 -4.23 -3.83
CA PRO A 25 -13.76 -4.52 -4.44
C PRO A 25 -14.26 -5.93 -4.13
N VAL A 26 -13.36 -6.93 -4.10
CA VAL A 26 -13.73 -8.30 -3.72
C VAL A 26 -14.27 -8.34 -2.28
N ALA A 27 -13.59 -7.68 -1.35
CA ALA A 27 -14.02 -7.60 0.04
C ALA A 27 -15.36 -6.86 0.21
N TYR A 28 -15.60 -5.79 -0.55
CA TYR A 28 -16.88 -5.08 -0.51
C TYR A 28 -18.05 -5.90 -1.03
N ALA A 29 -17.81 -6.81 -1.99
CA ALA A 29 -18.85 -7.67 -2.56
C ALA A 29 -19.01 -9.03 -1.84
N SER A 30 -18.05 -9.40 -0.98
CA SER A 30 -18.05 -10.70 -0.29
C SER A 30 -19.07 -10.74 0.86
N PRO A 31 -19.96 -11.74 0.93
CA PRO A 31 -21.00 -11.78 1.96
C PRO A 31 -20.52 -12.27 3.35
N GLN A 32 -19.30 -12.82 3.44
CA GLN A 32 -18.69 -13.30 4.68
C GLN A 32 -17.40 -12.53 4.99
N ASN A 33 -16.98 -12.57 6.25
CA ASN A 33 -15.70 -12.04 6.74
C ASN A 33 -15.55 -10.51 6.62
N TRP A 34 -16.65 -9.77 6.55
CA TRP A 34 -16.62 -8.31 6.44
C TRP A 34 -15.80 -7.63 7.55
N GLU A 35 -15.98 -8.03 8.81
CA GLU A 35 -15.25 -7.40 9.93
C GLU A 35 -13.73 -7.55 9.82
N GLN A 36 -13.26 -8.73 9.39
CA GLN A 36 -11.83 -8.95 9.14
C GLN A 36 -11.35 -8.14 7.94
N SER A 37 -12.10 -8.18 6.83
CA SER A 37 -11.78 -7.46 5.59
C SER A 37 -11.72 -5.95 5.81
N LYS A 38 -12.67 -5.38 6.56
CA LYS A 38 -12.71 -3.96 6.93
C LYS A 38 -11.44 -3.55 7.68
N ARG A 39 -10.99 -4.35 8.64
CA ARG A 39 -9.74 -4.09 9.37
C ARG A 39 -8.52 -4.17 8.45
N LEU A 40 -8.46 -5.15 7.55
CA LEU A 40 -7.38 -5.29 6.58
C LEU A 40 -7.35 -4.13 5.57
N ILE A 41 -8.51 -3.67 5.09
CA ILE A 41 -8.62 -2.50 4.21
C ILE A 41 -8.13 -1.25 4.93
N LEU A 42 -8.51 -1.04 6.20
CA LEU A 42 -8.06 0.12 6.98
C LEU A 42 -6.53 0.11 7.18
N LEU A 43 -5.97 -1.04 7.56
CA LEU A 43 -4.53 -1.21 7.72
C LEU A 43 -3.80 -1.04 6.38
N GLY A 44 -4.32 -1.64 5.31
CA GLY A 44 -3.78 -1.51 3.95
C GLY A 44 -3.76 -0.06 3.47
N SER A 45 -4.85 0.67 3.70
CA SER A 45 -4.97 2.09 3.36
C SER A 45 -3.96 2.95 4.13
N GLY A 46 -3.81 2.70 5.43
CA GLY A 46 -2.83 3.39 6.26
C GLY A 46 -1.38 3.12 5.82
N LEU A 47 -1.06 1.85 5.54
CA LEU A 47 0.26 1.45 5.05
C LEU A 47 0.55 2.04 3.67
N TRP A 48 -0.44 2.04 2.77
CA TRP A 48 -0.32 2.64 1.44
C TRP A 48 -0.03 4.13 1.53
N PHE A 49 -0.78 4.86 2.36
CA PHE A 49 -0.56 6.29 2.56
C PHE A 49 0.84 6.58 3.14
N ALA A 50 1.28 5.78 4.12
CA ALA A 50 2.63 5.90 4.67
C ALA A 50 3.71 5.65 3.61
N LEU A 51 3.52 4.65 2.74
CA LEU A 51 4.44 4.36 1.64
C LEU A 51 4.49 5.51 0.61
N VAL A 52 3.36 6.13 0.28
CA VAL A 52 3.32 7.31 -0.60
C VAL A 52 4.15 8.45 -0.02
N LEU A 53 3.95 8.78 1.27
CA LEU A 53 4.74 9.81 1.94
C LEU A 53 6.22 9.45 1.97
N LEU A 54 6.56 8.21 2.30
CA LEU A 54 7.94 7.74 2.34
C LEU A 54 8.62 7.88 0.97
N VAL A 55 7.99 7.41 -0.11
CA VAL A 55 8.52 7.52 -1.48
C VAL A 55 8.67 8.99 -1.87
N GLY A 56 7.69 9.84 -1.58
CA GLY A 56 7.76 11.27 -1.86
C GLY A 56 8.90 11.97 -1.12
N LEU A 57 9.17 11.61 0.14
CA LEU A 57 10.30 12.13 0.91
C LEU A 57 11.64 11.62 0.39
N LEU A 58 11.74 10.32 0.10
CA LEU A 58 12.97 9.71 -0.43
C LEU A 58 13.33 10.25 -1.82
N ASN A 59 12.36 10.73 -2.59
CA ASN A 59 12.59 11.33 -3.90
C ASN A 59 13.61 12.49 -3.84
N TYR A 60 13.55 13.34 -2.81
CA TYR A 60 14.48 14.47 -2.61
C TYR A 60 15.94 14.04 -2.31
N LEU A 61 16.17 12.76 -1.98
CA LEU A 61 17.49 12.22 -1.65
C LEU A 61 18.10 11.42 -2.80
N VAL A 62 17.35 11.22 -3.89
CA VAL A 62 17.73 10.35 -5.01
C VAL A 62 17.71 11.09 -6.35
N VAL A 63 16.83 12.09 -6.49
CA VAL A 63 16.74 12.99 -7.65
C VAL A 63 17.41 14.32 -7.31
#